data_AF-A0A2V8RMM3-F1
#
_entry.id   AF-A0A2V8RMM3-F1
#
_cell.length_a   1.000
_cell.length_b   1.000
_cell.length_c   1.000
_cell.angle_alpha   90.00
_cell.angle_beta   90.00
_cell.angle_gamma   90.00
#
_symmetry.space_group_name_H-M   'P 1'
#
loop_
_entity.id
_entity.type
_entity.pdbx_description
1 polymer ?
#
loop_
_entity_poly.entity_id
_entity_poly.type
_entity_poly.pdbx_seq_one_letter_code
_entity_poly.pdbx_strand_id
1 'polypeptide(L)'
;MIKLDSPDQLANATKHAQESNLFVQPTSMFRQYRVTDRDNGHGYLVDFFVRNGKRFGHCTCKAGQHNMACKHLSAAAALHACRAAERQAA
;
A
#
# COMPACT_ATOMS: atom_id res chain seq x y z
N MET A 1 3.55 -3.27 10.79
CA MET A 1 4.59 -3.45 9.76
C MET A 1 4.49 -4.85 9.19
N ILE A 2 4.19 -4.96 7.90
CA ILE A 2 3.99 -6.22 7.17
C ILE A 2 5.18 -6.40 6.23
N LYS A 3 5.87 -7.54 6.31
CA LYS A 3 6.92 -7.90 5.35
C LYS A 3 6.25 -8.27 4.03
N LEU A 4 6.77 -7.77 2.91
CA LEU A 4 6.21 -7.97 1.58
C LEU A 4 7.08 -8.95 0.80
N ASP A 5 6.94 -10.24 1.11
CA ASP A 5 7.83 -11.29 0.59
C ASP A 5 7.31 -11.95 -0.68
N SER A 6 5.99 -12.14 -0.79
CA SER A 6 5.39 -12.80 -1.95
C SER A 6 4.11 -12.09 -2.42
N PRO A 7 3.80 -12.15 -3.72
CA PRO A 7 2.52 -11.70 -4.26
C PRO A 7 1.33 -12.43 -3.62
N ASP A 8 1.48 -13.72 -3.31
CA ASP A 8 0.43 -14.57 -2.74
C ASP A 8 -0.04 -14.08 -1.36
N GLN A 9 0.89 -13.54 -0.56
CA GLN A 9 0.57 -12.92 0.73
C GLN A 9 -0.42 -11.75 0.58
N LEU A 10 -0.42 -11.10 -0.58
CA LEU A 10 -1.30 -10.00 -0.91
C LEU A 10 -2.47 -10.42 -1.80
N ALA A 11 -2.58 -11.67 -2.26
CA ALA A 11 -3.57 -12.06 -3.28
C ALA A 11 -5.01 -11.69 -2.89
N ASN A 12 -5.43 -12.03 -1.68
CA ASN A 12 -6.75 -11.66 -1.16
C ASN A 12 -6.91 -10.14 -1.01
N ALA A 13 -5.88 -9.47 -0.48
CA ALA A 13 -5.89 -8.02 -0.34
C ALA A 13 -5.96 -7.29 -1.69
N THR A 14 -5.32 -7.85 -2.72
CA THR A 14 -5.34 -7.37 -4.11
C THR A 14 -6.71 -7.55 -4.73
N LYS A 15 -7.34 -8.73 -4.56
CA LYS A 15 -8.72 -8.96 -5.00
C LYS A 15 -9.67 -7.94 -4.38
N HIS A 16 -9.61 -7.75 -3.06
CA HIS A 16 -10.44 -6.75 -2.38
C HIS A 16 -10.14 -5.32 -2.80
N ALA A 17 -8.90 -5.00 -3.18
CA ALA A 17 -8.53 -3.69 -3.70
C ALA A 17 -9.16 -3.44 -5.09
N GLN A 18 -9.19 -4.46 -5.95
CA GLN A 18 -9.81 -4.39 -7.28
C GLN A 18 -11.34 -4.26 -7.21
N GLU A 19 -11.97 -4.87 -6.20
CA GLU A 19 -13.42 -4.81 -5.97
C GLU A 19 -13.86 -3.52 -5.25
N SER A 20 -12.93 -2.74 -4.70
CA SER A 20 -13.22 -1.52 -3.93
C SER A 20 -12.98 -0.26 -4.75
N ASN A 21 -13.74 0.80 -4.49
CA ASN A 21 -13.53 2.11 -5.11
C ASN A 21 -12.45 2.91 -4.39
N LEU A 22 -11.20 2.44 -4.44
CA LEU A 22 -10.07 3.07 -3.76
C LEU A 22 -9.38 4.10 -4.65
N PHE A 23 -9.08 5.25 -4.08
CA PHE A 23 -8.27 6.28 -4.71
C PHE A 23 -6.96 6.47 -3.99
N VAL A 24 -5.85 6.29 -4.71
CA VAL A 24 -4.49 6.39 -4.16
C VAL A 24 -3.83 7.67 -4.64
N GLN A 25 -3.27 8.43 -3.72
CA GLN A 25 -2.50 9.64 -4.02
C GLN A 25 -1.17 9.64 -3.26
N PRO A 26 -0.07 10.10 -3.86
CA PRO A 26 1.17 10.33 -3.11
C PRO A 26 0.97 11.47 -2.10
N THR A 27 1.64 11.39 -0.96
CA THR A 27 1.73 12.54 -0.03
C THR A 27 3.03 13.31 -0.27
N SER A 28 3.24 14.39 0.49
CA SER A 28 4.52 15.10 0.51
C SER A 28 5.65 14.26 1.11
N MET A 29 5.33 13.21 1.88
CA MET A 29 6.31 12.31 2.49
C MET A 29 6.75 11.22 1.53
N PHE A 30 8.05 10.92 1.52
CA PHE A 30 8.61 9.92 0.63
C PHE A 30 8.08 8.51 0.95
N ARG A 31 7.60 7.80 -0.09
CA ARG A 31 7.01 6.45 -0.02
C ARG A 31 5.78 6.34 0.88
N GLN A 32 5.13 7.46 1.16
CA GLN A 32 3.84 7.51 1.82
C GLN A 32 2.75 7.85 0.81
N TYR A 33 1.60 7.21 0.98
CA TYR A 33 0.44 7.35 0.12
C TYR A 33 -0.80 7.52 0.99
N ARG A 34 -1.69 8.39 0.53
CA ARG A 34 -3.06 8.46 1.04
C ARG A 34 -3.94 7.57 0.19
N VAL A 35 -4.68 6.69 0.84
CA VAL A 35 -5.68 5.83 0.19
C VAL A 35 -7.04 6.25 0.73
N THR A 36 -7.88 6.78 -0.13
CA THR A 36 -9.25 7.16 0.20
C THR A 36 -10.19 6.09 -0.34
N ASP A 37 -11.01 5.52 0.53
CA ASP A 37 -12.14 4.69 0.14
C ASP A 37 -13.28 5.63 -0.28
N ARG A 38 -13.61 5.66 -1.58
CA ARG A 38 -14.60 6.60 -2.12
C ARG A 38 -16.03 6.23 -1.74
N ASP A 39 -16.28 4.99 -1.32
CA ASP A 39 -17.62 4.53 -0.99
C ASP A 39 -18.09 5.10 0.35
N ASN A 40 -17.15 5.38 1.27
CA ASN A 40 -17.44 5.94 2.60
C ASN A 40 -16.64 7.21 2.95
N GLY A 41 -15.72 7.65 2.08
CA GLY A 41 -14.89 8.84 2.27
C GLY A 41 -13.74 8.67 3.26
N HIS A 42 -13.52 7.48 3.83
CA HIS A 42 -12.46 7.26 4.83
C HIS A 42 -11.07 7.28 4.18
N GLY A 43 -10.16 8.04 4.79
CA GLY A 43 -8.76 8.13 4.38
C GLY A 43 -7.84 7.30 5.26
N TYR A 44 -6.95 6.53 4.63
CA TYR A 44 -5.91 5.74 5.29
C TYR A 44 -4.53 6.18 4.79
N LEU A 45 -3.52 6.09 5.66
CA LEU A 45 -2.14 6.31 5.28
C LEU A 45 -1.45 4.96 5.08
N VAL A 46 -0.67 4.87 4.02
CA VAL A 46 0.13 3.70 3.68
C VAL A 46 1.58 4.11 3.48
N ASP A 47 2.48 3.49 4.22
CA ASP A 47 3.90 3.73 4.16
C ASP A 47 4.64 2.50 3.64
N PHE A 48 5.60 2.70 2.74
CA PHE A 48 6.53 1.65 2.30
C PHE A 48 7.96 1.99 2.70
N PHE A 49 8.69 0.98 3.16
CA PHE A 49 10.07 1.16 3.60
C PHE A 49 10.89 -0.10 3.42
N VAL A 50 12.21 0.08 3.38
CA VAL A 50 13.18 -1.00 3.27
C VAL A 50 13.98 -1.03 4.56
N ARG A 51 14.09 -2.21 5.18
CA ARG A 51 14.89 -2.43 6.39
C ARG A 51 15.69 -3.71 6.22
N ASN A 52 17.01 -3.66 6.44
CA ASN A 52 17.91 -4.81 6.30
C ASN A 52 17.72 -5.56 4.96
N GLY A 53 17.64 -4.81 3.85
CA GLY A 53 17.43 -5.34 2.50
C GLY A 53 16.02 -5.90 2.21
N LYS A 54 15.13 -5.94 3.22
CA LYS A 54 13.76 -6.48 3.11
C LYS A 54 12.75 -5.35 2.91
N ARG A 55 11.74 -5.60 2.08
CA ARG A 55 10.65 -4.65 1.79
C ARG A 55 9.50 -4.87 2.76
N PHE A 56 8.94 -3.76 3.23
CA PHE A 56 7.84 -3.75 4.18
C PHE A 56 6.84 -2.66 3.82
N GLY A 57 5.62 -2.83 4.32
CA GLY A 57 4.63 -1.79 4.32
C GLY A 57 3.85 -1.69 5.63
N HIS A 58 3.17 -0.57 5.81
CA HIS A 58 2.27 -0.34 6.93
C HIS A 58 1.05 0.43 6.44
N CYS A 59 -0.11 0.14 7.02
CA CYS A 59 -1.34 0.87 6.77
C CYS A 59 -1.99 1.22 8.10
N THR A 60 -2.59 2.40 8.21
CA THR A 60 -3.27 2.87 9.43
C THR A 60 -4.65 2.24 9.66
N CYS A 61 -5.16 1.42 8.74
CA CYS A 61 -6.42 0.70 8.93
C CYS A 61 -6.30 -0.39 10.00
N LYS A 62 -7.43 -0.88 10.52
CA LYS A 62 -7.48 -1.90 11.58
C LYS A 62 -6.64 -3.16 11.26
N ALA A 63 -6.75 -3.68 10.05
CA ALA A 63 -5.93 -4.83 9.61
C ALA A 63 -4.42 -4.50 9.64
N GLY A 64 -4.03 -3.31 9.19
CA GLY A 64 -2.63 -2.87 9.21
C GLY A 64 -2.07 -2.63 10.61
N GLN A 65 -2.92 -2.23 11.57
CA GLN A 65 -2.59 -2.15 12.99
C GLN A 65 -2.31 -3.54 13.59
N HIS A 66 -3.02 -4.57 13.12
CA HIS A 66 -2.77 -5.97 13.48
C HIS A 66 -1.68 -6.65 12.63
N ASN A 67 -0.88 -5.88 11.87
CA ASN A 67 0.16 -6.41 10.98
C ASN A 67 -0.35 -7.38 9.91
N MET A 68 -1.58 -7.19 9.43
CA MET A 68 -2.19 -8.00 8.38
C MET A 68 -2.22 -7.24 7.04
N ALA A 69 -2.02 -7.96 5.94
CA ALA A 69 -2.21 -7.44 4.60
C ALA A 69 -3.65 -6.92 4.44
N CYS A 70 -3.82 -5.77 3.76
CA CYS A 70 -5.12 -5.13 3.58
C CYS A 70 -5.25 -4.51 2.19
N LYS A 71 -6.49 -4.29 1.76
CA LYS A 71 -6.80 -3.72 0.43
C LYS A 71 -6.09 -2.40 0.15
N HIS A 72 -5.97 -1.52 1.16
CA HIS A 72 -5.29 -0.23 1.00
C HIS A 72 -3.78 -0.40 0.73
N LEU A 73 -3.15 -1.37 1.39
CA LEU A 73 -1.74 -1.67 1.20
C LEU A 73 -1.48 -2.18 -0.22
N SER A 74 -2.29 -3.13 -0.69
CA SER A 74 -2.18 -3.64 -2.07
C SER A 74 -2.45 -2.55 -3.11
N ALA A 75 -3.47 -1.72 -2.92
CA ALA A 75 -3.78 -0.62 -3.83
C ALA A 75 -2.60 0.37 -3.96
N ALA A 76 -1.99 0.76 -2.84
CA ALA A 76 -0.86 1.66 -2.85
C ALA A 76 0.43 1.03 -3.38
N ALA A 77 0.58 -0.30 -3.30
CA ALA A 77 1.76 -1.01 -3.77
C ALA A 77 1.97 -0.87 -5.28
N ALA A 78 0.89 -0.87 -6.07
CA ALA A 78 0.95 -0.67 -7.52
C ALA A 78 1.54 0.70 -7.88
N LEU A 79 0.99 1.78 -7.32
CA LEU A 79 1.51 3.14 -7.54
C LEU A 79 2.95 3.26 -7.03
N HIS A 80 3.29 2.64 -5.90
CA HIS A 80 4.64 2.65 -5.39
C HIS A 80 5.64 1.98 -6.34
N ALA A 81 5.28 0.85 -6.92
CA ALA A 81 6.11 0.14 -7.89
C ALA A 81 6.31 0.98 -9.17
N CYS A 82 5.26 1.59 -9.71
CA CYS A 82 5.37 2.48 -10.87
C CYS A 82 6.33 3.66 -10.59
N ARG A 83 6.15 4.37 -9.48
CA ARG A 83 7.04 5.49 -9.10
C ARG A 83 8.47 5.06 -8.80
N ALA A 84 8.67 3.82 -8.35
CA ALA A 84 10.00 3.28 -8.13
C ALA A 84 10.69 2.98 -9.47
N ALA A 85 9.96 2.44 -10.45
CA ALA A 85 10.46 2.21 -11.80
C ALA A 85 10.80 3.52 -12.52
N GLU A 86 9.93 4.53 -12.45
CA GLU A 86 10.17 5.88 -13.02
C GLU A 86 11.48 6.48 -12.52
N ARG A 87 11.81 6.30 -11.24
CA ARG A 87 13.05 6.82 -10.64
C ARG A 87 14.30 6.04 -11.01
N GLN A 88 14.16 4.80 -11.47
CA GLN A 88 15.30 4.00 -11.93
C GLN A 88 15.61 4.28 -13.41
N ALA A 89 14.63 4.80 -14.15
CA ALA A 89 14.77 5.17 -15.55
C ALA A 89 15.27 6.61 -15.77
N ALA A 90 15.32 7.42 -14.71
CA ALA A 90 15.83 8.80 -14.71
C ALA A 90 17.27 8.84 -14.17
#